data_AF-A0AAQ0BUQ0-F1
#
_entry.id   AF-A0AAQ0BUQ0-F1
#
_cell.length_a   1.000
_cell.length_b   1.000
_cell.length_c   1.000
_cell.angle_alpha   90.00
_cell.angle_beta   90.00
_cell.angle_gamma   90.00
#
_symmetry.space_group_name_H-M   'P 1'
#
loop_
_entity.id
_entity.type
_entity.pdbx_description
1 polymer ?
#
loop_
_entity_poly.entity_id
_entity_poly.type
_entity_poly.pdbx_seq_one_letter_code
_entity_poly.pdbx_strand_id
1 'polypeptide(L)'
;MTQVDLLRYLVTGQLVARIQNGRWMPPERVVATTHSWLAGHRVECDWLDRIRIAMAARGLACEIYDVATSGGGASLADGLLAGEGSPQMEALRARCEHYLQRLQRSH
;
A
#
# COMPACT_ATOMS: atom_id res chain seq x y z
N MET A 1 2.36 -1.80 16.34
CA MET A 1 1.82 -1.47 15.00
C MET A 1 2.63 -0.32 14.46
N THR A 2 3.01 -0.38 13.18
CA THR A 2 4.11 0.39 12.61
C THR A 2 3.68 1.17 11.36
N GLN A 3 4.48 2.17 10.94
CA GLN A 3 4.28 2.89 9.66
C GLN A 3 4.24 1.94 8.45
N VAL A 4 4.90 0.77 8.56
CA VAL A 4 4.86 -0.30 7.55
C VAL A 4 3.45 -0.86 7.39
N ASP A 5 2.72 -1.06 8.48
CA ASP A 5 1.37 -1.62 8.45
C ASP A 5 0.39 -0.66 7.75
N LEU A 6 0.51 0.64 8.03
CA LEU A 6 -0.25 1.68 7.33
C LEU A 6 0.13 1.73 5.84
N LEU A 7 1.42 1.72 5.51
CA LEU A 7 1.87 1.70 4.13
C LEU A 7 1.31 0.50 3.37
N ARG A 8 1.44 -0.71 3.94
CA ARG A 8 0.92 -1.95 3.36
C ARG A 8 -0.58 -1.83 3.12
N TYR A 9 -1.34 -1.37 4.11
CA TYR A 9 -2.79 -1.21 3.99
C TYR A 9 -3.17 -0.27 2.83
N LEU A 10 -2.48 0.87 2.70
CA LEU A 10 -2.74 1.82 1.62
C LEU A 10 -2.31 1.28 0.26
N VAL A 11 -1.20 0.56 0.15
CA VAL A 11 -0.76 -0.11 -1.09
C VAL A 11 -1.81 -1.13 -1.53
N THR A 12 -2.30 -1.96 -0.62
CA THR A 12 -3.37 -2.92 -0.89
C THR A 12 -4.62 -2.20 -1.39
N GLY A 13 -5.05 -1.12 -0.73
CA GLY A 13 -6.19 -0.31 -1.18
C GLY A 13 -6.01 0.27 -2.59
N GLN A 14 -4.81 0.74 -2.93
CA GLN A 14 -4.49 1.25 -4.26
C GLN A 14 -4.59 0.16 -5.33
N LEU A 15 -4.00 -1.01 -5.06
CA LEU A 15 -4.01 -2.15 -5.97
C LEU A 15 -5.44 -2.67 -6.18
N VAL A 16 -6.22 -2.82 -5.11
CA VAL A 16 -7.63 -3.23 -5.18
C VAL A 16 -8.43 -2.24 -6.03
N ALA A 17 -8.27 -0.93 -5.80
CA ALA A 17 -8.97 0.09 -6.59
C ALA A 17 -8.61 -0.03 -8.08
N ARG A 18 -7.33 -0.22 -8.40
CA ARG A 18 -6.83 -0.34 -9.77
C ARG A 18 -7.35 -1.61 -10.45
N ILE A 19 -7.34 -2.74 -9.76
CA ILE A 19 -7.80 -4.03 -10.29
C ILE A 19 -9.31 -4.00 -10.53
N GLN A 20 -10.11 -3.51 -9.57
CA GLN A 20 -11.56 -3.56 -9.65
C GLN A 20 -12.16 -2.47 -10.54
N ASN A 21 -11.62 -1.24 -10.47
CA ASN A 21 -12.23 -0.07 -11.11
C ASN A 21 -11.40 0.45 -12.29
N GLY A 22 -10.25 -0.16 -12.59
CA GLY A 22 -9.30 0.35 -13.59
C GLY A 22 -8.68 1.70 -13.21
N ARG A 23 -8.91 2.21 -11.99
CA ARG A 23 -8.49 3.53 -11.53
C ARG A 23 -7.86 3.43 -10.16
N TRP A 24 -6.83 4.23 -9.94
CA TRP A 24 -6.20 4.36 -8.64
C TRP A 24 -7.07 5.13 -7.67
N MET A 25 -6.84 5.00 -6.36
CA MET A 25 -7.63 5.74 -5.37
C MET A 25 -7.41 7.25 -5.54
N PRO A 26 -8.49 8.04 -5.65
CA PRO A 26 -8.36 9.48 -5.69
C PRO A 26 -7.94 10.03 -4.31
N PRO A 27 -7.35 11.24 -4.22
CA PRO A 27 -6.79 11.79 -2.99
C PRO A 27 -7.74 11.75 -1.79
N GLU A 28 -9.01 12.11 -2.00
CA GLU A 28 -10.06 12.10 -0.97
C GLU A 28 -10.28 10.71 -0.38
N ARG A 29 -10.21 9.66 -1.20
CA ARG A 29 -10.32 8.28 -0.74
C ARG A 29 -9.06 7.86 0.00
N VAL A 30 -7.87 8.26 -0.45
CA VAL A 30 -6.61 7.98 0.25
C VAL A 30 -6.62 8.58 1.66
N VAL A 31 -7.05 9.85 1.78
CA VAL A 31 -7.20 10.53 3.08
C VAL A 31 -8.22 9.79 3.94
N ALA A 32 -9.42 9.50 3.44
CA ALA A 32 -10.44 8.79 4.19
C ALA A 32 -9.94 7.41 4.69
N THR A 33 -9.35 6.61 3.82
CA THR A 33 -8.79 5.29 4.14
C THR A 33 -7.67 5.38 5.19
N THR A 34 -6.81 6.40 5.12
CA THR A 34 -5.76 6.66 6.11
C THR A 34 -6.36 6.97 7.48
N HIS A 35 -7.34 7.88 7.53
CA HIS A 35 -8.01 8.25 8.77
C HIS A 35 -8.77 7.07 9.40
N SER A 36 -9.50 6.29 8.59
CA SER A 36 -10.21 5.10 9.07
C SER A 36 -9.24 4.06 9.65
N TRP A 37 -8.09 3.85 9.02
CA TRP A 37 -7.09 2.91 9.53
C TRP A 37 -6.48 3.39 10.85
N LEU A 38 -6.07 4.66 10.94
CA LEU A 38 -5.49 5.23 12.17
C LEU A 38 -6.48 5.18 13.34
N ALA A 39 -7.75 5.53 13.10
CA ALA A 39 -8.80 5.48 14.11
C ALA A 39 -9.07 4.04 14.59
N GLY A 40 -9.14 3.07 13.67
CA GLY A 40 -9.36 1.67 14.01
C GLY A 40 -8.24 1.04 14.83
N HIS A 41 -7.00 1.49 14.62
CA HIS A 41 -5.82 0.95 15.30
C HIS A 41 -5.33 1.78 16.49
N ARG A 42 -5.99 2.92 16.79
CA ARG A 42 -5.64 3.85 17.88
C ARG A 42 -4.18 4.32 17.82
N VAL A 43 -3.68 4.55 16.61
CA VAL A 43 -2.31 5.01 16.36
C VAL A 43 -2.31 6.48 16.00
N GLU A 44 -1.43 7.26 16.63
CA GLU A 44 -1.12 8.61 16.20
C GLU A 44 0.01 8.59 15.17
N CYS A 45 -0.15 9.38 14.11
CA CYS A 45 0.84 9.56 13.06
C CYS A 45 0.87 11.05 12.72
N ASP A 46 2.04 11.65 12.62
CA ASP A 46 2.15 13.07 12.27
C ASP A 46 1.58 13.33 10.87
N TRP A 47 1.05 14.54 10.65
CA TRP A 47 0.41 14.88 9.37
C TRP A 47 1.38 14.82 8.18
N LEU A 48 2.66 15.17 8.39
CA LEU A 48 3.68 15.08 7.35
C LEU A 48 3.99 13.62 7.02
N ASP A 49 4.12 12.78 8.05
CA ASP A 49 4.32 11.33 7.87
C ASP A 49 3.15 10.69 7.12
N ARG A 50 1.90 11.09 7.42
CA ARG A 50 0.72 10.62 6.68
C ARG A 50 0.82 10.93 5.19
N ILE A 51 1.22 12.15 4.84
CA ILE A 51 1.40 12.55 3.43
C ILE A 51 2.51 11.73 2.77
N ARG A 52 3.66 11.58 3.44
CA ARG A 52 4.79 10.81 2.90
C ARG A 52 4.41 9.35 2.67
N ILE A 53 3.74 8.73 3.63
CA ILE A 53 3.26 7.35 3.53
C ILE A 53 2.20 7.21 2.43
N ALA A 54 1.27 8.16 2.30
CA ALA A 54 0.27 8.16 1.24
C ALA A 54 0.90 8.24 -0.18
N MET A 55 1.90 9.11 -0.36
CA MET A 55 2.64 9.20 -1.63
C MET A 55 3.48 7.94 -1.89
N ALA A 56 4.15 7.42 -0.86
CA ALA A 56 4.90 6.17 -0.94
C ALA A 56 3.99 5.01 -1.37
N ALA A 57 2.80 4.91 -0.78
CA ALA A 57 1.83 3.87 -1.11
C ALA A 57 1.42 3.94 -2.58
N ARG A 58 1.19 5.16 -3.10
CA ARG A 58 0.84 5.39 -4.50
C ARG A 58 1.95 4.93 -5.44
N GLY A 59 3.19 5.36 -5.19
CA GLY A 59 4.35 5.01 -6.02
C GLY A 59 4.63 3.51 -6.01
N LEU A 60 4.67 2.92 -4.81
CA LEU A 60 4.92 1.49 -4.65
C LEU A 60 3.84 0.62 -5.30
N ALA A 61 2.56 1.02 -5.18
CA ALA A 61 1.47 0.30 -5.84
C ALA A 61 1.60 0.33 -7.38
N CYS A 62 2.02 1.46 -7.96
CA CYS A 62 2.31 1.54 -9.40
C CYS A 62 3.43 0.56 -9.79
N GLU A 63 4.58 0.60 -9.10
CA GLU A 63 5.70 -0.30 -9.38
C GLU A 63 5.29 -1.78 -9.32
N ILE A 64 4.51 -2.17 -8.30
CA ILE A 64 4.03 -3.54 -8.14
C ILE A 64 3.10 -3.93 -9.29
N TYR A 65 2.16 -3.05 -9.65
CA TYR A 65 1.22 -3.29 -10.73
C TYR A 65 1.91 -3.41 -12.09
N ASP A 66 2.90 -2.55 -12.37
CA ASP A 66 3.66 -2.57 -13.62
C ASP A 66 4.47 -3.87 -13.74
N VAL A 67 5.16 -4.28 -12.67
CA VAL A 67 5.87 -5.57 -12.63
C VAL A 67 4.91 -6.74 -12.87
N ALA A 68 3.76 -6.76 -12.20
CA ALA A 68 2.79 -7.84 -12.35
C ALA A 68 2.17 -7.91 -13.76
N THR A 69 1.86 -6.76 -14.35
CA THR A 69 1.25 -6.71 -15.69
C THR A 69 2.26 -7.02 -16.80
N SER A 70 3.54 -6.70 -16.60
CA SER A 70 4.63 -7.11 -17.52
C SER A 70 4.93 -8.61 -17.50
N GLY A 71 4.65 -9.32 -16.39
CA GLY A 71 4.94 -10.75 -16.20
C GLY A 71 3.76 -11.71 -16.38
N GLY A 72 2.59 -11.23 -16.82
CA GLY A 72 1.34 -12.02 -16.89
C GLY A 72 0.43 -11.74 -15.70
N GLY A 73 -0.37 -10.68 -15.80
CA GLY A 73 -1.08 -10.01 -14.70
C GLY A 73 -2.13 -10.79 -13.90
N ALA A 74 -2.36 -12.08 -14.17
CA ALA A 74 -3.34 -12.89 -13.42
C ALA A 74 -2.93 -13.11 -11.95
N SER A 75 -1.64 -13.27 -11.68
CA SER A 75 -1.15 -13.69 -10.35
C SER A 75 -1.35 -12.66 -9.23
N LEU A 76 -1.39 -11.35 -9.55
CA LEU A 76 -1.45 -10.31 -8.53
C LEU A 76 -2.87 -10.15 -7.93
N ALA A 77 -3.91 -10.25 -8.77
CA ALA A 77 -5.29 -10.16 -8.32
C ALA A 77 -5.65 -11.35 -7.43
N ASP A 78 -5.24 -12.56 -7.83
CA ASP A 78 -5.45 -13.78 -7.05
C ASP A 78 -4.76 -13.70 -5.69
N GLY A 79 -3.51 -13.20 -5.64
CA GLY A 79 -2.75 -13.05 -4.39
C GLY A 79 -3.32 -12.03 -3.41
N LEU A 80 -3.91 -10.94 -3.90
CA LEU A 80 -4.57 -9.92 -3.07
C LEU A 80 -5.93 -10.38 -2.53
N LEU A 81 -6.61 -11.26 -3.25
CA LEU A 81 -7.88 -11.86 -2.83
C LEU A 81 -7.69 -13.11 -1.95
N ALA A 82 -6.49 -13.71 -1.94
CA ALA A 82 -6.17 -14.95 -1.21
C ALA A 82 -6.04 -14.82 0.33
N GLY A 83 -6.30 -13.65 0.91
CA GLY A 83 -6.32 -13.43 2.36
C GLY A 83 -4.98 -12.97 2.96
N GLU A 84 -5.06 -12.41 4.16
CA GLU A 84 -3.98 -11.66 4.86
C GLU A 84 -2.69 -12.47 5.15
N GLY A 85 -2.75 -13.80 5.15
CA GLY A 85 -1.62 -14.71 5.42
C GLY A 85 -0.96 -15.30 4.18
N SER A 86 -1.32 -14.83 2.98
CA SER A 86 -0.76 -15.38 1.74
C SER A 86 0.73 -15.02 1.58
N PRO A 87 1.55 -15.87 0.93
CA PRO A 87 2.95 -15.55 0.66
C PRO A 87 3.12 -14.27 -0.18
N GLN A 88 2.11 -13.92 -0.98
CA GLN A 88 2.05 -12.67 -1.72
C GLN A 88 1.92 -11.45 -0.79
N MET A 89 1.09 -11.58 0.26
CA MET A 89 0.89 -10.53 1.25
C MET A 89 2.11 -10.34 2.17
N GLU A 90 2.84 -11.42 2.43
CA GLU A 90 4.14 -11.37 3.12
C GLU A 90 5.24 -10.73 2.26
N ALA A 91 5.32 -11.10 0.97
CA ALA A 91 6.21 -10.45 0.01
C ALA A 91 5.90 -8.95 -0.13
N LEU A 92 4.62 -8.57 -0.11
CA LEU A 92 4.19 -7.19 -0.11
C LEU A 92 4.68 -6.44 1.13
N ARG A 93 4.56 -7.06 2.32
CA ARG A 93 5.08 -6.50 3.57
C ARG A 93 6.57 -6.24 3.49
N ALA A 94 7.37 -7.25 3.11
CA ALA A 94 8.82 -7.11 2.97
C ALA A 94 9.21 -5.98 1.99
N ARG A 95 8.45 -5.81 0.91
CA ARG A 95 8.68 -4.73 -0.06
C ARG A 95 8.35 -3.35 0.51
N CYS A 96 7.27 -3.24 1.30
CA CYS A 96 6.91 -2.01 2.01
C CYS A 96 7.99 -1.61 3.03
N GLU A 97 8.51 -2.58 3.80
CA GLU A 97 9.60 -2.36 4.75
C GLU A 97 10.86 -1.82 4.06
N HIS A 98 11.28 -2.46 2.96
CA HIS A 98 12.45 -2.02 2.20
C HIS A 98 12.26 -0.60 1.64
N TYR A 99 11.06 -0.25 1.18
CA TYR A 99 10.76 1.08 0.67
C TYR A 99 10.83 2.15 1.76
N LEU A 100 10.26 1.87 2.95
CA LEU A 100 10.34 2.81 4.07
C LEU A 100 11.77 3.01 4.57
N GLN A 101 12.57 1.94 4.63
CA GLN A 101 13.99 2.07 4.98
C GLN A 101 14.75 2.96 3.99
N ARG A 102 14.45 2.88 2.70
CA ARG A 102 15.02 3.78 1.69
C ARG A 102 14.61 5.22 1.91
N LEU A 103 13.32 5.48 2.15
CA LEU A 103 12.81 6.83 2.42
C LEU A 103 13.46 7.49 3.64
N GLN A 104 13.68 6.71 4.70
CA GLN A 104 14.31 7.18 5.94
C GLN A 104 15.81 7.47 5.79
N ARG A 105 16.50 6.83 4.84
CA ARG A 105 17.94 7.05 4.56
C ARG A 105 18.22 8.21 3.61
N SER A 106 17.21 8.68 2.89
CA SER A 106 17.30 9.81 1.96
C SER A 106 17.08 11.19 2.61
N HIS A 107 17.06 11.25 3.93
CA HIS A 107 17.01 12.45 4.76
C HIS A 107 18.19 12.47 5.73
#